data_AF-A0AAN8A581-F1
#
_entry.id   AF-A0AAN8A581-F1
#
_cell.length_a   1.000
_cell.length_b   1.000
_cell.length_c   1.000
_cell.angle_alpha   90.00
_cell.angle_beta   90.00
_cell.angle_gamma   90.00
#
_symmetry.space_group_name_H-M   'P 1'
#
loop_
_entity.id
_entity.type
_entity.pdbx_description
1 polymer ?
#
loop_
_entity_poly.entity_id
_entity_poly.type
_entity_poly.pdbx_seq_one_letter_code
_entity_poly.pdbx_strand_id
1 'polypeptide(L)'
;MSEAARARSRSLLSDELKASLKPAPPPRMQANVNTTEPKNPLKKPIHPAVVHMPIAFIGLACALDVLNTFSTSLPGFISNNLLVANDATRASYYMLSLGLLFSIPAVTTGVGEAKKAIDKQGLYEKDGKTIKQKFKGVIAHAIANDIVIVVMAYIWYCRRSAAKQSLLGKVGLSSVATPEASYAPAFWMVVVEALMGGLQLFSANIGGSLTYNYGFGMNIGGGGKKAV
;
A
#
# COMPACT_ATOMS: atom_id res chain seq x y z
N MET A 1 -17.92 -55.01 -59.18
CA MET A 1 -17.79 -56.03 -58.12
C MET A 1 -16.31 -56.22 -57.81
N SER A 2 -15.99 -56.50 -56.54
CA SER A 2 -14.69 -56.91 -55.99
C SER A 2 -13.75 -55.81 -55.48
N GLU A 3 -13.89 -55.61 -54.18
CA GLU A 3 -12.93 -55.09 -53.20
C GLU A 3 -11.64 -55.93 -53.17
N ALA A 4 -10.46 -55.32 -53.07
CA ALA A 4 -9.24 -56.03 -52.64
C ALA A 4 -8.18 -55.08 -52.04
N ALA A 5 -8.13 -55.10 -50.71
CA ALA A 5 -6.94 -55.15 -49.85
C ALA A 5 -5.86 -54.05 -49.96
N ARG A 6 -6.04 -53.05 -49.10
CA ARG A 6 -5.05 -52.05 -48.64
C ARG A 6 -3.93 -52.75 -47.85
N ALA A 7 -2.73 -52.87 -48.43
CA ALA A 7 -1.54 -53.34 -47.73
C ALA A 7 -1.05 -52.28 -46.73
N ARG A 8 -1.15 -52.59 -45.44
CA ARG A 8 -0.67 -51.75 -44.33
C ARG A 8 0.85 -51.80 -44.28
N SER A 9 1.52 -50.65 -44.42
CA SER A 9 2.96 -50.51 -44.15
C SER A 9 3.24 -50.86 -42.69
N ARG A 10 3.87 -52.02 -42.46
CA ARG A 10 4.37 -52.40 -41.14
C ARG A 10 5.55 -51.50 -40.79
N SER A 11 5.40 -50.75 -39.70
CA SER A 11 6.44 -49.93 -39.08
C SER A 11 7.69 -50.78 -38.81
N LEU A 12 8.82 -50.40 -39.40
CA LEU A 12 10.15 -51.04 -39.30
C LEU A 12 10.83 -50.83 -37.93
N LEU A 13 10.12 -50.29 -36.95
CA LEU A 13 10.65 -50.18 -35.59
C LEU A 13 10.53 -51.54 -34.91
N SER A 14 11.68 -52.20 -34.75
CA SER A 14 11.81 -53.43 -33.95
C SER A 14 11.24 -53.18 -32.55
N ASP A 15 10.58 -54.18 -31.99
CA ASP A 15 9.93 -54.06 -30.69
C ASP A 15 10.93 -53.74 -29.56
N GLU A 16 12.22 -54.05 -29.77
CA GLU A 16 13.32 -53.62 -28.90
C GLU A 16 13.54 -52.10 -28.92
N LEU A 17 13.46 -51.44 -30.09
CA LEU A 17 13.63 -49.98 -30.16
C LEU A 17 12.44 -49.27 -29.50
N LYS A 18 11.23 -49.82 -29.63
CA LYS A 18 10.05 -49.32 -28.91
C LYS A 18 10.14 -49.55 -27.40
N ALA A 19 10.79 -50.63 -26.95
CA ALA A 19 11.03 -50.88 -25.54
C ALA A 19 12.10 -49.95 -24.96
N SER A 20 13.15 -49.62 -25.72
CA SER A 20 14.21 -48.69 -25.29
C SER A 20 13.76 -47.22 -25.23
N LEU A 21 12.72 -46.85 -25.99
CA LEU A 21 12.14 -45.51 -26.02
C LEU A 21 11.00 -45.32 -25.02
N LYS A 22 10.66 -46.33 -24.20
CA LYS A 22 9.75 -46.09 -23.07
C LYS A 22 10.46 -45.17 -22.08
N PRO A 23 9.93 -43.97 -21.82
CA PRO A 23 10.45 -43.11 -20.78
C PRO A 23 10.43 -43.90 -19.47
N ALA A 24 11.51 -43.84 -18.70
CA ALA A 24 11.49 -44.36 -17.34
C ALA A 24 10.25 -43.80 -16.63
N PRO A 25 9.49 -44.62 -15.87
CA PRO A 25 8.38 -44.10 -15.11
C PRO A 25 8.89 -42.92 -14.30
N PRO A 26 8.22 -41.75 -14.33
CA PRO A 26 8.66 -40.63 -13.52
C PRO A 26 8.82 -41.15 -12.09
N PRO A 27 9.91 -40.77 -11.38
CA PRO A 27 10.10 -41.21 -10.01
C PRO A 27 8.78 -40.97 -9.29
N ARG A 28 8.22 -42.05 -8.75
CA ARG A 28 6.99 -42.00 -7.95
C ARG A 28 7.37 -41.11 -6.77
N MET A 29 7.18 -39.80 -6.91
CA MET A 29 7.03 -38.92 -5.77
C MET A 29 5.90 -39.56 -5.01
N GLN A 30 6.23 -40.24 -3.92
CA GLN A 30 5.25 -40.55 -2.91
C GLN A 30 4.63 -39.19 -2.64
N ALA A 31 3.38 -39.00 -3.07
CA ALA A 31 2.60 -37.86 -2.64
C ALA A 31 2.73 -37.92 -1.12
N ASN A 32 3.45 -36.94 -0.56
CA ASN A 32 3.56 -36.84 0.88
C ASN A 32 2.14 -36.59 1.36
N VAL A 33 1.43 -37.64 1.74
CA VAL A 33 0.09 -37.61 2.33
C VAL A 33 0.19 -37.10 3.78
N ASN A 34 1.10 -36.17 4.05
CA ASN A 34 0.89 -35.14 5.04
C ASN A 34 0.09 -34.01 4.40
N THR A 35 -1.15 -34.31 4.01
CA THR A 35 -2.20 -33.29 3.98
C THR A 35 -2.55 -32.95 5.43
N THR A 36 -1.58 -32.46 6.20
CA THR A 36 -1.93 -31.48 7.22
C THR A 36 -2.28 -30.24 6.43
N GLU A 37 -3.56 -30.09 6.08
CA GLU A 37 -4.10 -28.76 5.81
C GLU A 37 -3.47 -27.81 6.84
N PRO A 38 -2.90 -26.67 6.42
CA PRO A 38 -2.44 -25.70 7.39
C PRO A 38 -3.67 -25.34 8.23
N LYS A 39 -3.64 -25.75 9.51
CA LYS A 39 -4.72 -25.57 10.51
C LYS A 39 -5.10 -24.11 10.79
N ASN A 40 -4.60 -23.18 9.99
CA ASN A 40 -5.09 -21.83 9.87
C ASN A 40 -4.90 -21.38 8.43
N PRO A 41 -5.95 -20.88 7.75
CA PRO A 41 -5.74 -20.17 6.50
C PRO A 41 -4.71 -19.07 6.75
N LEU A 42 -3.64 -19.06 5.96
CA LEU A 42 -2.55 -18.07 6.00
C LEU A 42 -3.13 -16.68 6.24
N LYS A 43 -3.08 -16.20 7.49
CA LYS A 43 -3.65 -14.91 7.88
C LYS A 43 -2.75 -13.84 7.27
N LYS A 44 -3.12 -13.38 6.08
CA LYS A 44 -2.33 -12.43 5.30
C LYS A 44 -2.09 -11.17 6.14
N PRO A 45 -0.86 -10.65 6.16
CA PRO A 45 -0.55 -9.40 6.85
C PRO A 45 -1.46 -8.29 6.34
N ILE A 46 -2.14 -7.64 7.28
CA ILE A 46 -3.21 -6.67 6.98
C ILE A 46 -2.59 -5.28 6.83
N HIS A 47 -1.50 -4.99 7.55
CA HIS A 47 -0.89 -3.67 7.58
C HIS A 47 -0.49 -3.18 6.18
N PRO A 48 0.20 -3.97 5.33
CA PRO A 48 0.53 -3.51 3.99
C PRO A 48 -0.69 -3.18 3.14
N ALA A 49 -1.85 -3.82 3.35
CA ALA A 49 -3.05 -3.49 2.60
C ALA A 49 -3.70 -2.18 3.11
N VAL A 50 -3.76 -1.98 4.42
CA VAL A 50 -4.46 -0.82 5.00
C VAL A 50 -3.65 0.48 4.95
N VAL A 51 -2.31 0.43 4.79
CA VAL A 51 -1.47 1.64 4.65
C VAL A 51 -1.65 2.36 3.31
N HIS A 52 -2.14 1.68 2.27
CA HIS A 52 -2.34 2.32 0.97
C HIS A 52 -3.48 3.34 0.99
N MET A 53 -4.49 3.13 1.84
CA MET A 53 -5.63 4.04 1.95
C MET A 53 -5.20 5.45 2.42
N PRO A 54 -4.52 5.63 3.57
CA PRO A 54 -4.06 6.96 3.97
C PRO A 54 -3.05 7.54 2.97
N ILE A 55 -2.14 6.74 2.40
CA ILE A 55 -1.20 7.21 1.36
C ILE A 55 -1.95 7.79 0.16
N ALA A 56 -2.94 7.06 -0.37
CA ALA A 56 -3.70 7.47 -1.54
C ALA A 56 -4.55 8.71 -1.25
N PHE A 57 -5.28 8.73 -0.13
CA PHE A 57 -6.19 9.82 0.18
C PHE A 57 -5.48 11.10 0.60
N ILE A 58 -4.44 11.02 1.44
CA ILE A 58 -3.62 12.19 1.82
C ILE A 58 -2.84 12.67 0.60
N GLY A 59 -2.23 11.76 -0.17
CA GLY A 59 -1.49 12.12 -1.37
C GLY A 59 -2.36 12.82 -2.41
N LEU A 60 -3.58 12.31 -2.65
CA LEU A 60 -4.54 12.93 -3.56
C LEU A 60 -5.01 14.29 -3.04
N ALA A 61 -5.26 14.44 -1.73
CA ALA A 61 -5.62 15.73 -1.15
C ALA A 61 -4.52 16.78 -1.39
N CYS A 62 -3.26 16.46 -1.05
CA CYS A 62 -2.13 17.35 -1.30
C CYS A 62 -1.98 17.68 -2.79
N ALA A 63 -2.12 16.69 -3.67
CA ALA A 63 -2.02 16.90 -5.12
C ALA A 63 -3.11 17.86 -5.64
N LEU A 64 -4.36 17.68 -5.19
CA LEU A 64 -5.47 18.56 -5.58
C LEU A 64 -5.25 20.00 -5.11
N ASP A 65 -4.79 20.20 -3.86
CA ASP A 65 -4.54 21.54 -3.32
C ASP A 65 -3.37 22.25 -4.03
N VAL A 66 -2.28 21.52 -4.31
CA VAL A 66 -1.14 22.04 -5.10
C VAL A 66 -1.57 22.36 -6.54
N LEU A 67 -2.21 21.42 -7.25
CA LEU A 67 -2.64 21.64 -8.63
C LEU A 67 -3.63 22.79 -8.75
N ASN A 68 -4.57 22.92 -7.81
CA ASN A 68 -5.52 24.02 -7.79
C ASN A 68 -4.82 25.36 -7.59
N THR A 69 -3.87 25.44 -6.64
CA THR A 69 -3.12 26.66 -6.31
C THR A 69 -2.25 27.13 -7.47
N PHE A 70 -1.64 26.21 -8.20
CA PHE A 70 -0.76 26.52 -9.34
C PHE A 70 -1.44 26.39 -10.70
N SER A 71 -2.77 26.21 -10.74
CA SER A 71 -3.53 25.96 -11.98
C SER A 71 -3.30 26.99 -13.08
N THR A 72 -3.15 28.27 -12.72
CA THR A 72 -2.88 29.38 -13.63
C THR A 72 -1.47 29.39 -14.20
N SER A 73 -0.53 28.71 -13.54
CA SER A 73 0.87 28.59 -13.96
C SER A 73 1.12 27.31 -14.78
N LEU A 74 0.12 26.44 -14.92
CA LEU A 74 0.23 25.20 -15.68
C LEU A 74 -0.07 25.44 -17.16
N PRO A 75 0.55 24.65 -18.07
CA PRO A 75 0.20 24.66 -19.48
C PRO A 75 -1.29 24.42 -19.71
N GLY A 76 -1.87 25.09 -20.72
CA GLY A 76 -3.31 25.03 -21.03
C GLY A 76 -3.88 23.62 -21.20
N PHE A 77 -3.10 22.68 -21.74
CA PHE A 77 -3.55 21.29 -21.89
C PHE A 77 -3.74 20.55 -20.55
N ILE A 78 -3.10 21.02 -19.46
CA ILE A 78 -3.31 20.50 -18.11
C ILE A 78 -4.41 21.30 -17.42
N SER A 79 -4.28 22.63 -17.39
CA SER A 79 -5.19 23.49 -16.62
C SER A 79 -6.63 23.43 -17.11
N ASN A 80 -6.87 23.21 -18.40
CA ASN A 80 -8.23 23.04 -18.96
C ASN A 80 -8.91 21.72 -18.56
N ASN A 81 -8.16 20.75 -18.04
CA ASN A 81 -8.67 19.45 -17.61
C ASN A 81 -8.74 19.33 -16.07
N LEU A 82 -8.38 20.38 -15.34
CA LEU A 82 -8.48 20.40 -13.88
C LEU A 82 -9.92 20.64 -13.45
N LEU A 83 -10.25 20.15 -12.25
CA LEU A 83 -11.47 20.52 -11.55
C LEU A 83 -11.55 22.04 -11.39
N VAL A 84 -12.75 22.59 -11.50
CA VAL A 84 -12.99 23.98 -11.11
C VAL A 84 -12.58 24.18 -9.65
N ALA A 85 -12.05 25.37 -9.32
CA ALA A 85 -11.36 25.60 -8.06
C ALA A 85 -12.19 25.25 -6.82
N ASN A 86 -13.50 25.50 -6.88
CA ASN A 86 -14.47 25.13 -5.85
C ASN A 86 -14.51 23.59 -5.61
N ASP A 87 -14.67 22.81 -6.68
CA ASP A 87 -14.76 21.36 -6.57
C ASP A 87 -13.42 20.75 -6.10
N ALA A 88 -12.30 21.32 -6.55
CA ALA A 88 -10.97 20.90 -6.14
C ALA A 88 -10.75 21.04 -4.62
N THR A 89 -11.11 22.20 -4.03
CA THR A 89 -10.91 22.45 -2.58
C THR A 89 -11.83 21.59 -1.71
N ARG A 90 -13.03 21.25 -2.20
CA ARG A 90 -13.93 20.32 -1.50
C ARG A 90 -13.42 18.89 -1.58
N ALA A 91 -13.05 18.45 -2.79
CA ALA A 91 -12.51 17.12 -3.00
C ALA A 91 -11.26 16.90 -2.15
N SER A 92 -10.32 17.86 -2.13
CA SER A 92 -9.12 17.75 -1.31
C SER A 92 -9.43 17.67 0.19
N TYR A 93 -10.36 18.48 0.70
CA TYR A 93 -10.77 18.43 2.10
C TYR A 93 -11.39 17.09 2.51
N TYR A 94 -12.26 16.51 1.68
CA TYR A 94 -12.88 15.21 1.96
C TYR A 94 -11.89 14.06 1.82
N MET A 95 -10.99 14.11 0.83
CA MET A 95 -9.91 13.13 0.70
C MET A 95 -8.97 13.20 1.90
N LEU A 96 -8.60 14.40 2.35
CA LEU A 96 -7.84 14.58 3.59
C LEU A 96 -8.56 13.96 4.79
N SER A 97 -9.87 14.22 4.93
CA SER A 97 -10.69 13.64 5.99
C SER A 97 -10.70 12.11 5.96
N LEU A 98 -10.85 11.50 4.78
CA LEU A 98 -10.78 10.05 4.59
C LEU A 98 -9.39 9.51 4.91
N GLY A 99 -8.33 10.19 4.46
CA GLY A 99 -6.96 9.81 4.74
C GLY A 99 -6.66 9.75 6.23
N LEU A 100 -7.11 10.76 6.99
CA LEU A 100 -7.00 10.78 8.46
C LEU A 100 -7.81 9.65 9.11
N LEU A 101 -9.03 9.39 8.62
CA LEU A 101 -9.85 8.29 9.13
C LEU A 101 -9.17 6.93 8.91
N PHE A 102 -8.62 6.69 7.73
CA PHE A 102 -7.90 5.46 7.39
C PHE A 102 -6.49 5.37 8.00
N SER A 103 -5.96 6.47 8.54
CA SER A 103 -4.71 6.44 9.30
C SER A 103 -4.85 5.66 10.61
N ILE A 104 -6.05 5.61 11.21
CA ILE A 104 -6.33 4.86 12.44
C ILE A 104 -6.07 3.34 12.25
N PRO A 105 -6.72 2.64 11.30
CA PRO A 105 -6.44 1.23 11.05
C PRO A 105 -4.99 1.00 10.57
N ALA A 106 -4.40 1.94 9.83
CA ALA A 106 -3.01 1.82 9.37
C ALA A 106 -2.01 1.81 10.53
N VAL A 107 -2.09 2.78 11.45
CA VAL A 107 -1.21 2.85 12.63
C VAL A 107 -1.44 1.66 13.55
N THR A 108 -2.70 1.31 13.84
CA THR A 108 -3.00 0.20 14.77
C THR A 108 -2.50 -1.15 14.27
N THR A 109 -2.65 -1.43 12.97
CA THR A 109 -2.10 -2.66 12.37
C THR A 109 -0.57 -2.65 12.32
N GLY A 110 0.06 -1.48 12.10
CA GLY A 110 1.51 -1.35 12.06
C GLY A 110 2.16 -1.61 13.41
N VAL A 111 1.59 -1.04 14.48
CA VAL A 111 2.00 -1.32 15.87
C VAL A 111 1.87 -2.81 16.19
N GLY A 112 0.77 -3.45 15.77
CA GLY A 112 0.55 -4.88 15.95
C GLY A 112 1.62 -5.74 15.27
N GLU A 113 1.97 -5.44 14.02
CA GLU A 113 3.03 -6.15 13.29
C GLU A 113 4.42 -5.90 13.87
N ALA A 114 4.72 -4.65 14.26
CA ALA A 114 5.97 -4.29 14.94
C ALA A 114 6.13 -5.06 16.26
N LYS A 115 5.09 -5.08 17.11
CA LYS A 115 5.09 -5.83 18.37
C LYS A 115 5.34 -7.31 18.13
N LYS A 116 4.63 -7.93 17.18
CA LYS A 116 4.80 -9.35 16.85
C LYS A 116 6.22 -9.66 16.35
N ALA A 117 6.83 -8.77 15.58
CA ALA A 117 8.20 -8.92 15.12
C ALA A 117 9.21 -8.81 16.28
N ILE A 118 9.01 -7.85 17.19
CA ILE A 118 9.83 -7.68 18.40
C ILE A 118 9.71 -8.91 19.31
N ASP A 119 8.49 -9.36 19.59
CA ASP A 119 8.23 -10.52 20.45
C ASP A 119 8.90 -11.80 19.91
N LYS A 120 8.92 -11.97 18.57
CA LYS A 120 9.48 -13.16 17.94
C LYS A 120 11.01 -13.12 17.79
N GLN A 121 11.57 -11.95 17.51
CA GLN A 121 12.95 -11.85 17.03
C GLN A 121 13.87 -11.08 17.99
N GLY A 122 13.32 -10.39 19.00
CA GLY A 122 14.06 -9.50 19.89
C GLY A 122 14.49 -8.20 19.20
N LEU A 123 14.38 -7.08 19.92
CA LEU A 123 14.67 -5.72 19.44
C LEU A 123 16.18 -5.46 19.22
N TYR A 124 17.02 -6.09 20.05
CA TYR A 124 18.45 -5.86 20.10
C TYR A 124 19.23 -6.98 19.40
N GLU A 125 20.41 -6.63 18.86
CA GLU A 125 21.42 -7.58 18.42
C GLU A 125 21.95 -8.42 19.59
N LYS A 126 22.84 -9.37 19.30
CA LYS A 126 23.42 -10.27 20.33
C LYS A 126 24.14 -9.53 21.46
N ASP A 127 24.55 -8.29 21.22
CA ASP A 127 25.19 -7.41 22.20
C ASP A 127 24.22 -6.82 23.24
N GLY A 128 22.90 -6.99 23.05
CA GLY A 128 21.86 -6.49 23.94
C GLY A 128 21.73 -4.97 23.99
N LYS A 129 22.51 -4.22 23.19
CA LYS A 129 22.56 -2.75 23.22
C LYS A 129 22.22 -2.12 21.87
N THR A 130 22.57 -2.79 20.77
CA THR A 130 22.36 -2.25 19.42
C THR A 130 21.00 -2.68 18.90
N ILE A 131 20.13 -1.71 18.54
CA ILE A 131 18.84 -1.99 17.89
C ILE A 131 19.09 -2.53 16.48
N LYS A 132 18.42 -3.63 16.11
CA LYS A 132 18.56 -4.20 14.75
C LYS A 132 18.16 -3.19 13.69
N GLN A 133 18.87 -3.17 12.57
CA GLN A 133 18.66 -2.20 11.48
C GLN A 133 17.20 -2.14 11.00
N LYS A 134 16.53 -3.30 10.90
CA LYS A 134 15.11 -3.38 10.53
C LYS A 134 14.18 -2.63 11.49
N PHE A 135 14.47 -2.64 12.80
CA PHE A 135 13.65 -1.94 13.80
C PHE A 135 13.95 -0.44 13.81
N LYS A 136 15.18 -0.03 13.48
CA LYS A 136 15.46 1.39 13.18
C LYS A 136 14.62 1.88 12.00
N GLY A 137 14.51 1.07 10.94
CA GLY A 137 13.63 1.35 9.81
C GLY A 137 12.15 1.45 10.20
N VAL A 138 11.65 0.53 11.02
CA VAL A 138 10.26 0.58 11.55
C VAL A 138 10.01 1.86 12.34
N ILE A 139 10.93 2.22 13.23
CA ILE A 139 10.82 3.46 14.03
C ILE A 139 10.83 4.69 13.12
N ALA A 140 11.76 4.76 12.16
CA ALA A 140 11.83 5.87 11.21
C ALA A 140 10.55 5.99 10.36
N HIS A 141 10.03 4.86 9.88
CA HIS A 141 8.78 4.81 9.13
C HIS A 141 7.58 5.28 9.98
N ALA A 142 7.46 4.81 11.22
CA ALA A 142 6.40 5.21 12.13
C ALA A 142 6.47 6.72 12.41
N ILE A 143 7.63 7.23 12.81
CA ILE A 143 7.82 8.67 13.12
C ILE A 143 7.47 9.54 11.91
N ALA A 144 7.93 9.18 10.71
CA ALA A 144 7.64 9.96 9.51
C ALA A 144 6.13 10.01 9.20
N ASN A 145 5.42 8.89 9.31
CA ASN A 145 3.97 8.88 9.13
C ASN A 145 3.24 9.62 10.26
N ASP A 146 3.67 9.49 11.51
CA ASP A 146 3.04 10.18 12.64
C ASP A 146 3.13 11.71 12.49
N ILE A 147 4.28 12.22 12.03
CA ILE A 147 4.44 13.64 11.69
C ILE A 147 3.44 14.04 10.60
N VAL A 148 3.36 13.27 9.50
CA VAL A 148 2.40 13.57 8.43
C VAL A 148 0.98 13.59 8.96
N ILE A 149 0.55 12.56 9.70
CA ILE A 149 -0.81 12.45 10.23
C ILE A 149 -1.14 13.65 11.14
N VAL A 150 -0.25 14.00 12.06
CA VAL A 150 -0.47 15.10 13.01
C VAL A 150 -0.56 16.44 12.29
N VAL A 151 0.37 16.73 11.38
CA VAL A 151 0.38 18.00 10.64
C VAL A 151 -0.83 18.10 9.73
N MET A 152 -1.16 17.02 9.01
CA MET A 152 -2.33 16.98 8.12
C MET A 152 -3.65 17.06 8.91
N ALA A 153 -3.72 16.50 10.12
CA ALA A 153 -4.85 16.68 11.03
C ALA A 153 -5.00 18.12 11.50
N TYR A 154 -3.89 18.82 11.75
CA TYR A 154 -3.93 20.24 12.09
C TYR A 154 -4.43 21.09 10.92
N ILE A 155 -3.97 20.85 9.69
CA ILE A 155 -4.46 21.54 8.50
C ILE A 155 -5.97 21.28 8.30
N TRP A 156 -6.40 20.02 8.41
CA TRP A 156 -7.81 19.65 8.37
C TRP A 156 -8.62 20.45 9.41
N TYR A 157 -8.13 20.54 10.64
CA TYR A 157 -8.78 21.30 11.71
C TYR A 157 -8.88 22.80 11.39
N CYS A 158 -7.81 23.42 10.88
CA CYS A 158 -7.81 24.82 10.49
C CYS A 158 -8.83 25.10 9.38
N ARG A 159 -8.86 24.27 8.33
CA ARG A 159 -9.84 24.36 7.24
C ARG A 159 -11.28 24.19 7.75
N ARG A 160 -11.51 23.21 8.63
CA ARG A 160 -12.82 22.99 9.25
C ARG A 160 -13.24 24.16 10.15
N SER A 161 -12.31 24.76 10.87
CA SER A 161 -12.57 25.91 11.74
C SER A 161 -12.91 27.16 10.93
N ALA A 162 -12.20 27.42 9.83
CA ALA A 162 -12.53 28.48 8.89
C ALA A 162 -13.94 28.31 8.33
N ALA A 163 -14.32 27.08 7.95
CA ALA A 163 -15.65 26.78 7.45
C ALA A 163 -16.78 27.05 8.45
N LYS A 164 -16.56 26.75 9.73
CA LYS A 164 -17.53 27.05 10.80
C LYS A 164 -17.72 28.55 11.04
N GLN A 165 -16.70 29.37 10.75
CA GLN A 165 -16.77 30.83 10.92
C GLN A 165 -17.49 31.54 9.77
N SER A 166 -17.77 30.85 8.65
CA SER A 166 -18.57 31.38 7.55
C SER A 166 -20.01 31.71 8.01
N LEU A 167 -20.71 32.59 7.28
CA LEU A 167 -22.10 32.95 7.59
C LEU A 167 -23.01 31.71 7.67
N LEU A 168 -22.88 30.80 6.71
CA LEU A 168 -23.59 29.52 6.66
C LEU A 168 -23.13 28.55 7.76
N GLY A 169 -21.86 28.69 8.17
CA GLY A 169 -21.28 28.09 9.36
C GLY A 169 -22.05 28.41 10.63
N LYS A 170 -22.28 29.71 10.86
CA LYS A 170 -22.90 30.28 12.07
C LYS A 170 -24.39 30.00 12.20
N VAL A 171 -25.11 29.81 11.09
CA VAL A 171 -26.56 29.48 11.10
C VAL A 171 -26.86 27.98 11.09
N GLY A 172 -25.86 27.13 11.35
CA GLY A 172 -26.06 25.68 11.48
C GLY A 172 -26.27 24.92 10.16
N LEU A 173 -26.17 25.60 9.02
CA LEU A 173 -26.31 25.03 7.67
C LEU A 173 -24.98 24.52 7.09
N SER A 174 -23.92 24.47 7.90
CA SER A 174 -22.56 24.04 7.51
C SER A 174 -22.51 22.69 6.79
N SER A 175 -23.40 21.76 7.16
CA SER A 175 -23.48 20.39 6.62
C SER A 175 -24.23 20.29 5.30
N VAL A 176 -25.01 21.32 4.93
CA VAL A 176 -25.91 21.31 3.77
C VAL A 176 -25.53 22.36 2.72
N ALA A 177 -24.79 23.39 3.12
CA ALA A 177 -24.45 24.53 2.27
C ALA A 177 -23.14 25.21 2.73
N THR A 178 -22.05 24.46 2.95
CA THR A 178 -20.77 25.16 3.20
C THR A 178 -20.36 25.91 1.93
N PRO A 179 -20.15 27.23 1.97
CA PRO A 179 -19.67 27.97 0.81
C PRO A 179 -18.28 27.45 0.52
N GLU A 180 -18.01 27.11 -0.72
CA GLU A 180 -16.96 26.17 -1.05
C GLU A 180 -15.55 26.77 -0.96
N ALA A 181 -15.47 28.10 -0.90
CA ALA A 181 -14.31 28.85 -0.43
C ALA A 181 -13.93 28.55 1.04
N SER A 182 -14.85 28.01 1.84
CA SER A 182 -14.68 27.75 3.28
C SER A 182 -13.64 26.68 3.59
N TYR A 183 -13.45 25.73 2.68
CA TYR A 183 -12.43 24.68 2.81
C TYR A 183 -11.18 24.97 1.99
N ALA A 184 -11.10 26.12 1.32
CA ALA A 184 -9.91 26.47 0.57
C ALA A 184 -8.70 26.55 1.52
N PRO A 185 -7.60 25.85 1.21
CA PRO A 185 -6.38 25.97 1.99
C PRO A 185 -5.80 27.38 1.82
N ALA A 186 -5.25 27.93 2.90
CA ALA A 186 -4.39 29.10 2.77
C ALA A 186 -3.07 28.70 2.09
N PHE A 187 -2.38 29.63 1.44
CA PHE A 187 -1.13 29.34 0.72
C PHE A 187 -0.08 28.61 1.60
N TRP A 188 0.07 29.02 2.86
CA TRP A 188 0.99 28.33 3.78
C TRP A 188 0.61 26.87 4.02
N MET A 189 -0.68 26.54 4.02
CA MET A 189 -1.16 25.17 4.17
C MET A 189 -0.71 24.34 2.97
N VAL A 190 -0.86 24.88 1.76
CA VAL A 190 -0.44 24.21 0.51
C VAL A 190 1.06 23.92 0.50
N VAL A 191 1.89 24.87 0.96
CA VAL A 191 3.34 24.66 1.10
C VAL A 191 3.63 23.53 2.08
N VAL A 192 2.94 23.50 3.23
CA VAL A 192 3.10 22.43 4.22
C VAL A 192 2.58 21.09 3.68
N GLU A 193 1.45 21.08 2.97
CA GLU A 193 0.88 19.90 2.31
C GLU A 193 1.85 19.31 1.27
N ALA A 194 2.54 20.14 0.50
CA ALA A 194 3.57 19.70 -0.43
C ALA A 194 4.76 19.05 0.30
N LEU A 195 5.23 19.65 1.39
CA LEU A 195 6.30 19.08 2.22
C LEU A 195 5.88 17.74 2.87
N MET A 196 4.65 17.68 3.40
CA MET A 196 4.11 16.46 3.99
C MET A 196 3.85 15.37 2.95
N GLY A 197 3.43 15.73 1.74
CA GLY A 197 3.32 14.81 0.61
C GLY A 197 4.68 14.21 0.25
N GLY A 198 5.74 15.03 0.20
CA GLY A 198 7.11 14.55 0.02
C GLY A 198 7.58 13.62 1.14
N LEU A 199 7.33 13.99 2.40
CA LEU A 199 7.64 13.16 3.56
C LEU A 199 6.86 11.83 3.56
N GLN A 200 5.60 11.84 3.12
CA GLN A 200 4.78 10.64 2.99
C GLN A 200 5.36 9.66 1.95
N LEU A 201 5.81 10.17 0.79
CA LEU A 201 6.47 9.35 -0.23
C LEU A 201 7.80 8.80 0.26
N PHE A 202 8.60 9.62 0.96
CA PHE A 202 9.82 9.16 1.61
C PHE A 202 9.54 8.05 2.62
N SER A 203 8.51 8.22 3.46
CA SER A 203 8.10 7.19 4.41
C SER A 203 7.62 5.92 3.73
N ALA A 204 6.85 6.03 2.64
CA ALA A 204 6.40 4.89 1.84
C ALA A 204 7.59 4.10 1.25
N ASN A 205 8.66 4.78 0.82
CA ASN A 205 9.89 4.12 0.37
C ASN A 205 10.56 3.31 1.51
N ILE A 206 10.61 3.85 2.73
CA ILE A 206 11.09 3.09 3.90
C ILE A 206 10.19 1.86 4.14
N GLY A 207 8.86 2.03 4.07
CA GLY A 207 7.89 0.93 4.19
C GLY A 207 8.13 -0.18 3.16
N GLY A 208 8.35 0.19 1.89
CA GLY A 208 8.73 -0.73 0.83
C GLY A 208 10.02 -1.48 1.15
N SER A 209 11.07 -0.80 1.59
CA SER A 209 12.31 -1.45 2.04
C SER A 209 12.09 -2.38 3.23
N LEU A 210 11.23 -2.03 4.19
CA LEU A 210 10.89 -2.91 5.31
C LEU A 210 10.23 -4.21 4.84
N THR A 211 9.34 -4.11 3.86
CA THR A 211 8.71 -5.28 3.25
C THR A 211 9.72 -6.10 2.45
N TYR A 212 10.36 -5.52 1.44
CA TYR A 212 11.18 -6.29 0.50
C TYR A 212 12.52 -6.76 1.08
N ASN A 213 13.18 -5.96 1.94
CA ASN A 213 14.51 -6.32 2.47
C ASN A 213 14.45 -7.04 3.82
N TYR A 214 13.39 -6.81 4.61
CA TYR A 214 13.29 -7.35 5.97
C TYR A 214 12.06 -8.22 6.21
N GLY A 215 11.19 -8.39 5.21
CA GLY A 215 10.00 -9.25 5.31
C GLY A 215 8.92 -8.70 6.23
N PHE A 216 8.91 -7.40 6.56
CA PHE A 216 7.79 -6.81 7.30
C PHE A 216 6.52 -6.83 6.46
N GLY A 217 5.41 -7.28 7.04
CA GLY A 217 4.16 -7.41 6.28
C GLY A 217 4.20 -8.48 5.17
N MET A 218 5.17 -9.40 5.20
CA MET A 218 5.09 -10.69 4.53
C MET A 218 5.27 -11.73 5.62
N ASN A 219 4.52 -12.84 5.60
CA ASN A 219 4.50 -13.86 6.65
C ASN A 219 5.82 -13.94 7.44
N ILE A 220 5.80 -13.42 8.68
CA ILE A 220 6.88 -13.60 9.66
C ILE A 220 6.89 -15.11 10.01
N GLY A 221 7.36 -15.94 9.07
CA GLY A 221 6.99 -17.34 8.93
C GLY A 221 7.87 -18.00 7.87
N GLY A 222 9.17 -17.87 8.07
CA GLY A 222 10.22 -18.44 7.24
C GLY A 222 11.48 -17.69 7.60
N GLY A 223 12.24 -18.19 8.57
CA GLY A 223 13.52 -17.59 8.91
C GLY A 223 14.31 -17.37 7.63
N GLY A 224 14.74 -16.14 7.38
CA GLY A 224 15.57 -15.82 6.24
C GLY A 224 16.81 -16.69 6.29
N LYS A 225 16.82 -17.78 5.53
CA LYS A 225 18.06 -18.38 5.06
C LYS A 225 18.69 -17.28 4.23
N LYS A 226 19.83 -16.79 4.70
CA LYS A 226 20.71 -15.95 3.89
C LYS A 226 20.89 -16.66 2.55
N ALA A 227 20.64 -15.95 1.46
CA ALA A 227 21.17 -16.36 0.18
C ALA A 227 22.70 -16.39 0.37
N VAL A 228 23.27 -17.58 0.17
CA VAL A 228 24.71 -17.81 0.04
C VAL A 228 25.11 -17.38 -1.35
#